data_AF-A0A3C0P0H2-F1
#
_entry.id   AF-A0A3C0P0H2-F1
#
_cell.length_a   1.000
_cell.length_b   1.000
_cell.length_c   1.000
_cell.angle_alpha   90.00
_cell.angle_beta   90.00
_cell.angle_gamma   90.00
#
_symmetry.space_group_name_H-M   'P 1'
#
loop_
_entity.id
_entity.type
_entity.pdbx_description
1 polymer ?
#
loop_
_entity_poly.entity_id
_entity_poly.type
_entity_poly.pdbx_seq_one_letter_code
_entity_poly.pdbx_strand_id
1 'polypeptide(L)'
;MISEYLIKGSAMRIYNWQIIAGRICGYLPADRRYPNGAYVETSRIVSAAGDDDVVLIKTRNTIYECRMIDYKGSKTDLEEFLRKMRQDRDIDDTQSFL
;
A
#
# COMPACT_ATOMS: atom_id res chain seq x y z
N MET A 1 -27.22 -20.11 6.95
CA MET A 1 -25.97 -19.93 6.17
C MET A 1 -25.73 -18.44 6.05
N ILE A 2 -24.88 -17.88 6.91
CA ILE A 2 -24.50 -16.47 6.81
C ILE A 2 -23.43 -16.41 5.72
N SER A 3 -23.79 -15.73 4.64
CA SER A 3 -22.94 -15.41 3.50
C SER A 3 -21.61 -14.81 3.99
N GLU A 4 -20.48 -15.49 3.76
CA GLU A 4 -19.11 -15.02 4.07
C GLU A 4 -18.70 -13.75 3.29
N TYR A 5 -19.63 -13.12 2.58
CA TYR A 5 -19.45 -11.88 1.84
C TYR A 5 -19.40 -10.63 2.75
N LEU A 6 -19.31 -10.83 4.06
CA LEU A 6 -19.17 -9.80 5.10
C LEU A 6 -17.79 -9.85 5.78
N ILE A 7 -16.72 -10.06 5.02
CA ILE A 7 -15.38 -9.63 5.47
C ILE A 7 -15.18 -8.18 5.04
N LYS A 8 -15.49 -7.29 6.00
CA LYS A 8 -14.93 -5.94 6.17
C LYS A 8 -13.60 -5.78 5.42
N GLY A 9 -13.60 -4.92 4.39
CA GLY A 9 -12.42 -4.27 3.78
C GLY A 9 -11.07 -4.96 3.97
N SER A 10 -10.89 -6.17 3.45
CA SER A 10 -9.58 -6.82 3.40
C SER A 10 -8.66 -5.95 2.56
N ALA A 11 -7.59 -5.41 3.16
CA ALA A 11 -6.58 -4.66 2.42
C ALA A 11 -6.09 -5.52 1.24
N MET A 12 -5.99 -4.92 0.06
CA MET A 12 -5.59 -5.65 -1.13
C MET A 12 -4.09 -5.89 -1.10
N ARG A 13 -3.67 -7.16 -1.14
CA ARG A 13 -2.24 -7.51 -1.06
C ARG A 13 -1.54 -7.30 -2.40
N ILE A 14 -0.39 -6.62 -2.37
CA ILE A 14 0.52 -6.51 -3.53
C ILE A 14 1.86 -7.15 -3.16
N TYR A 15 2.31 -8.08 -4.00
CA TYR A 15 3.57 -8.81 -3.89
C TYR A 15 4.59 -8.29 -4.91
N ASN A 16 5.88 -8.59 -4.68
CA ASN A 16 6.99 -8.17 -5.53
C ASN A 16 6.87 -6.70 -5.96
N TRP A 17 6.77 -5.82 -4.97
CA TRP A 17 6.30 -4.46 -5.16
C TRP A 17 7.44 -3.44 -5.05
N GLN A 18 7.23 -2.27 -5.64
CA GLN A 18 8.14 -1.13 -5.55
C GLN A 18 7.37 0.17 -5.71
N ILE A 19 8.01 1.28 -5.34
CA ILE A 19 7.44 2.62 -5.51
C ILE A 19 8.09 3.28 -6.71
N ILE A 20 7.30 3.58 -7.73
CA ILE A 20 7.75 4.28 -8.94
C ILE A 20 6.84 5.49 -9.14
N ALA A 21 7.46 6.67 -9.25
CA ALA A 21 6.74 7.93 -9.51
C ALA A 21 5.53 8.16 -8.58
N GLY A 22 5.65 7.77 -7.29
CA GLY A 22 4.60 7.93 -6.28
C GLY A 22 3.42 6.96 -6.42
N ARG A 23 3.60 5.82 -7.09
CA ARG A 23 2.62 4.74 -7.25
C ARG A 23 3.22 3.42 -6.77
N ILE A 24 2.35 2.48 -6.39
CA ILE A 24 2.77 1.10 -6.15
C ILE A 24 2.74 0.36 -7.48
N CYS A 25 3.84 -0.29 -7.81
CA CYS A 25 3.97 -1.18 -8.95
C CYS A 25 4.31 -2.57 -8.43
N GLY A 26 3.54 -3.60 -8.80
CA GLY A 26 3.73 -4.95 -8.29
C GLY A 26 2.67 -5.92 -8.79
N TYR A 27 2.48 -7.03 -8.08
CA TYR A 27 1.58 -8.10 -8.51
C TYR A 27 0.46 -8.35 -7.51
N LEU A 28 -0.77 -8.44 -8.01
CA LEU A 28 -1.88 -9.03 -7.27
C LEU A 28 -1.75 -10.56 -7.27
N PRO A 29 -2.18 -11.24 -6.18
CA PRO A 29 -2.20 -12.68 -6.12
C PRO A 29 -3.12 -13.26 -7.19
N ALA A 30 -2.83 -14.49 -7.60
CA ALA A 30 -3.71 -15.21 -8.49
C ALA A 30 -5.10 -15.42 -7.86
N ASP A 31 -6.15 -15.19 -8.63
CA ASP A 31 -7.53 -15.48 -8.26
C ASP A 31 -8.30 -16.08 -9.44
N ARG A 32 -9.62 -16.28 -9.28
CA ARG A 32 -10.48 -16.80 -10.36
C ARG A 32 -10.53 -15.89 -11.60
N ARG A 33 -10.32 -14.58 -11.44
CA ARG A 33 -10.32 -13.60 -12.52
C ARG A 33 -8.94 -13.46 -13.16
N TYR A 34 -7.88 -13.61 -12.38
CA TYR A 34 -6.49 -13.48 -12.78
C TYR A 34 -5.71 -14.72 -12.33
N PRO A 35 -5.84 -15.86 -13.02
CA PRO A 35 -5.27 -17.13 -12.58
C PRO A 35 -3.73 -17.14 -12.51
N ASN A 36 -3.06 -16.18 -13.17
CA ASN A 36 -1.61 -16.02 -13.16
C ASN A 36 -1.15 -14.85 -12.27
N GLY A 37 -2.05 -14.30 -11.44
CA GLY A 37 -1.88 -12.98 -10.86
C GLY A 37 -1.98 -11.89 -11.92
N ALA A 38 -1.82 -10.64 -11.50
CA ALA A 38 -1.85 -9.50 -12.40
C ALA A 38 -0.82 -8.47 -11.98
N TYR A 39 0.01 -8.00 -12.91
CA TYR A 39 0.80 -6.81 -12.68
C TYR A 39 -0.13 -5.60 -12.61
N VAL A 40 0.07 -4.74 -11.61
CA VAL A 40 -0.73 -3.56 -11.38
C VAL A 40 0.13 -2.34 -11.11
N GLU A 41 -0.35 -1.20 -11.59
CA GLU A 41 0.14 0.12 -11.22
C GLU A 41 -1.01 0.89 -10.59
N THR A 42 -0.84 1.28 -9.34
CA THR A 42 -1.93 1.91 -8.59
C THR A 42 -2.10 3.38 -8.96
N SER A 43 -3.20 3.98 -8.49
CA SER A 43 -3.26 5.44 -8.37
C SER A 43 -2.17 5.96 -7.43
N ARG A 44 -1.92 7.28 -7.46
CA ARG A 44 -0.94 7.92 -6.58
C ARG A 44 -1.19 7.57 -5.11
N ILE A 45 -0.09 7.35 -4.40
CA ILE A 45 -0.06 7.14 -2.96
C ILE A 45 -0.47 8.45 -2.29
N VAL A 46 -1.34 8.33 -1.29
CA VAL A 46 -1.82 9.44 -0.46
C VAL A 46 -1.11 9.42 0.89
N SER A 47 -0.97 8.24 1.49
CA SER A 47 -0.22 8.06 2.73
C SER A 47 0.24 6.61 2.87
N ALA A 48 1.20 6.37 3.76
CA ALA A 48 1.66 5.04 4.08
C ALA A 48 2.04 4.93 5.57
N ALA A 49 1.89 3.72 6.11
CA ALA A 49 2.32 3.37 7.45
C ALA A 49 2.99 1.99 7.40
N GLY A 50 4.20 1.90 7.96
CA GLY A 50 4.87 0.63 8.20
C GLY A 50 4.79 0.25 9.67
N ASP A 51 4.50 -1.01 9.94
CA ASP A 51 4.54 -1.66 11.25
C ASP A 51 5.10 -3.07 11.09
N ASP A 52 6.10 -3.42 11.90
CA ASP A 52 6.91 -4.63 11.76
C ASP A 52 7.35 -4.92 10.31
N ASP A 53 6.81 -5.97 9.70
CA ASP A 53 7.11 -6.45 8.36
C ASP A 53 6.02 -6.12 7.32
N VAL A 54 5.03 -5.32 7.72
CA VAL A 54 3.90 -4.90 6.90
C VAL A 54 3.96 -3.40 6.64
N VAL A 55 3.65 -3.04 5.39
CA VAL A 55 3.42 -1.66 4.96
C VAL A 55 2.00 -1.54 4.44
N LEU A 56 1.20 -0.70 5.10
CA LEU A 56 -0.11 -0.28 4.65
C LEU A 56 0.02 0.99 3.81
N ILE A 57 -0.41 0.95 2.57
CA ILE A 57 -0.32 2.08 1.64
C ILE A 57 -1.73 2.48 1.21
N LYS A 58 -2.11 3.70 1.56
CA LYS A 58 -3.38 4.29 1.15
C LYS A 58 -3.20 5.03 -0.16
N THR A 59 -4.08 4.73 -1.10
CA THR A 59 -4.29 5.52 -2.31
C THR A 59 -5.64 6.22 -2.22
N ARG A 60 -6.01 7.01 -3.24
CA ARG A 60 -7.32 7.67 -3.29
C ARG A 60 -8.49 6.69 -3.19
N ASN A 61 -8.35 5.50 -3.78
CA ASN A 61 -9.47 4.60 -4.01
C ASN A 61 -9.47 3.37 -3.08
N THR A 62 -8.31 3.01 -2.52
CA THR A 62 -8.17 1.77 -1.74
C THR A 62 -6.92 1.79 -0.87
N ILE A 63 -6.84 0.81 0.03
CA ILE A 63 -5.69 0.53 0.88
C ILE A 63 -5.07 -0.79 0.44
N TYR A 64 -3.75 -0.78 0.27
CA TYR A 64 -2.96 -1.94 -0.09
C TYR A 64 -2.10 -2.39 1.08
N GLU A 65 -1.97 -3.69 1.24
CA GLU A 65 -1.05 -4.32 2.19
C GLU A 65 0.14 -4.87 1.42
N CYS A 66 1.35 -4.45 1.80
CA CYS A 66 2.57 -4.84 1.15
C CYS A 66 3.56 -5.37 2.19
N ARG A 67 4.22 -6.50 1.93
CA ARG A 67 5.20 -7.07 2.86
C ARG A 67 6.58 -6.46 2.58
N MET A 68 7.33 -6.06 3.59
CA MET A 68 8.65 -5.44 3.38
C MET A 68 9.64 -6.38 2.69
N ILE A 69 9.54 -7.69 2.95
CA ILE A 69 10.37 -8.72 2.29
C ILE A 69 10.15 -8.80 0.77
N ASP A 70 8.98 -8.38 0.30
CA ASP A 70 8.62 -8.39 -1.10
C ASP A 70 9.00 -7.08 -1.83
N TYR A 71 9.53 -6.10 -1.10
CA TYR A 71 9.95 -4.83 -1.68
C TYR A 71 11.17 -5.03 -2.59
N LYS A 72 11.08 -4.54 -3.83
CA LYS A 72 12.13 -4.70 -4.85
C LYS A 72 13.06 -3.50 -4.99
N GLY A 73 12.76 -2.39 -4.30
CA GLY A 73 13.67 -1.25 -4.18
C GLY A 73 14.67 -1.42 -3.04
N SER A 74 15.46 -0.38 -2.75
CA SER A 74 16.40 -0.43 -1.62
C SER A 74 15.70 -0.21 -0.28
N LYS A 75 16.20 -0.86 0.78
CA LYS A 75 15.67 -0.68 2.14
C LYS A 75 15.70 0.79 2.57
N THR A 76 16.78 1.51 2.26
CA THR A 76 16.93 2.93 2.55
C THR A 76 15.85 3.77 1.87
N ASP A 77 15.52 3.49 0.61
CA ASP A 77 14.44 4.21 -0.09
C ASP A 77 13.09 4.00 0.57
N LEU A 78 12.82 2.77 1.03
CA LEU A 78 11.57 2.45 1.71
C LEU A 78 11.46 3.18 3.05
N GLU A 79 12.54 3.20 3.84
CA GLU A 79 12.61 3.92 5.11
C GLU A 79 12.43 5.43 4.91
N GLU A 80 13.13 6.01 3.93
CA GLU A 80 12.97 7.43 3.57
C GLU A 80 11.55 7.76 3.12
N PHE A 81 10.94 6.91 2.32
CA PHE A 81 9.56 7.07 1.87
C PHE A 81 8.59 7.07 3.05
N LEU A 82 8.70 6.09 3.96
CA LEU A 82 7.84 6.01 5.14
C LEU A 82 8.05 7.21 6.06
N ARG A 83 9.29 7.68 6.21
CA ARG A 83 9.61 8.89 6.99
C ARG A 83 8.95 10.13 6.39
N LYS A 84 9.05 10.33 5.07
CA LYS A 84 8.41 11.46 4.37
C LYS A 84 6.90 11.44 4.53
N MET A 85 6.27 10.27 4.34
CA MET A 85 4.81 10.11 4.48
C MET A 85 4.31 10.38 5.91
N ARG A 86 5.13 10.14 6.94
CA ARG A 86 4.80 10.53 8.34
C ARG A 86 4.89 12.04 8.53
N GLN A 87 5.94 12.68 8.02
CA GLN A 87 6.13 14.13 8.14
C GLN A 87 5.03 14.92 7.43
N ASP A 88 4.62 14.49 6.24
CA ASP A 88 3.54 15.14 5.49
C ASP A 88 2.20 15.07 6.24
N ARG A 89 1.98 14.00 7.02
CA ARG A 89 0.78 13.85 7.86
C ARG A 89 0.76 14.83 9.03
N ASP A 90 1.90 15.01 9.70
CA ASP A 90 2.00 15.92 10.86
C ASP A 90 1.76 17.39 10.45
N ILE A 91 2.15 17.77 9.22
CA ILE A 91 1.92 19.11 8.67
C ILE A 91 0.42 19.34 8.36
N ASP A 92 -0.28 18.31 7.87
CA ASP A 92 -1.72 18.41 7.53
C ASP A 92 -2.60 18.50 8.80
N ASP A 93 -2.22 17.78 9.86
CA ASP A 93 -2.87 17.88 11.17
C ASP A 93 -2.68 19.28 11.80
N THR A 94 -1.64 20.04 11.43
CA THR A 94 -1.46 21.43 11.92
C THR A 94 -2.31 22.46 11.15
N GLN A 95 -2.73 22.18 9.91
CA GLN A 95 -3.60 23.08 9.13
C GLN A 95 -5.09 22.88 9.39
N SER A 96 -5.48 21.78 10.06
CA SER A 96 -6.88 21.49 10.39
C SER A 96 -7.41 22.23 11.65
N PHE A 97 -6.61 23.12 12.26
CA PHE A 97 -6.94 23.88 13.47
C PHE A 97 -7.03 25.42 13.27
N LEU A 98 -7.13 25.92 12.04
CA LEU A 98 -7.31 27.35 11.76
C LEU A 98 -8.63 27.62 11.04
#